data_AF-A0A2I0G0F3-F1
#
_entry.id   AF-A0A2I0G0F3-F1
#
_cell.length_a   1.000
_cell.length_b   1.000
_cell.length_c   1.000
_cell.angle_alpha   90.00
_cell.angle_beta   90.00
_cell.angle_gamma   90.00
#
_symmetry.space_group_name_H-M   'P 1'
#
loop_
_entity.id
_entity.type
_entity.pdbx_description
1 polymer ?
#
loop_
_entity_poly.entity_id
_entity_poly.type
_entity_poly.pdbx_seq_one_letter_code
_entity_poly.pdbx_strand_id
1 'polypeptide(L)' 'MKKYGILTIERDETPGCRSTDKYEKWFESETARDEHYDFLTRPRKMTMDDLLCGDGYTEYSYTKIEEEINSGS' A
#
# COMPACT_ATOMS: atom_id res chain seq x y z
N MET A 1 -4.86 -15.07 17.86
CA MET A 1 -4.37 -13.66 17.84
C MET A 1 -4.68 -13.07 16.48
N LYS A 2 -4.98 -11.77 16.36
CA LYS A 2 -5.19 -11.13 15.04
C LYS A 2 -3.87 -10.57 14.50
N LYS A 3 -3.62 -10.74 13.21
CA LYS A 3 -2.60 -9.97 12.47
C LYS A 3 -3.28 -8.84 11.72
N TYR A 4 -2.61 -7.70 11.66
CA TYR A 4 -3.07 -6.51 10.98
C TYR A 4 -2.14 -6.24 9.81
N GLY A 5 -2.67 -6.06 8.61
CA GLY A 5 -1.85 -5.88 7.42
C GLY A 5 -2.37 -4.78 6.49
N ILE A 6 -1.55 -4.41 5.52
CA ILE A 6 -1.92 -3.57 4.39
C ILE A 6 -1.50 -4.31 3.11
N LEU A 7 -2.47 -4.55 2.23
CA LEU A 7 -2.23 -4.97 0.86
C LEU A 7 -1.98 -3.72 0.02
N THR A 8 -0.83 -3.69 -0.66
CA THR A 8 -0.52 -2.66 -1.64
C THR A 8 -0.58 -3.27 -3.04
N ILE A 9 -1.22 -2.57 -3.97
CA ILE A 9 -1.23 -2.91 -5.39
C ILE A 9 -0.59 -1.74 -6.12
N GLU A 10 0.50 -2.02 -6.80
CA GLU A 10 1.20 -1.12 -7.71
C GLU A 10 0.90 -1.54 -9.14
N ARG A 11 0.44 -0.60 -9.96
CA ARG A 11 0.14 -0.83 -11.37
C ARG A 11 0.97 0.12 -12.19
N ASP A 12 1.94 -0.42 -12.91
CA ASP A 12 2.66 0.34 -13.92
C ASP A 12 1.91 0.22 -15.24
N GLU A 13 1.35 1.33 -15.74
CA GLU A 13 0.68 1.42 -17.04
C GLU A 13 1.62 1.88 -18.16
N THR A 14 2.93 2.02 -17.86
CA THR A 14 3.93 2.54 -18.80
C THR A 14 3.91 1.68 -20.07
N PRO A 15 3.75 2.29 -21.26
CA PRO A 15 3.75 1.55 -22.50
C PRO A 15 5.03 0.71 -22.68
N GLY A 16 4.88 -0.60 -22.82
CA GLY A 16 5.99 -1.55 -22.95
C GLY A 16 6.53 -2.13 -21.63
N CYS A 17 6.11 -1.60 -20.48
CA CYS A 17 6.55 -2.03 -19.14
C CYS A 17 5.38 -2.40 -18.21
N ARG A 18 4.19 -2.68 -18.78
CA ARG A 18 2.97 -2.91 -17.97
C ARG A 18 3.15 -4.03 -16.97
N SER A 19 3.04 -3.71 -15.67
CA SER A 19 3.07 -4.68 -14.59
C SER A 19 1.96 -4.42 -13.57
N THR A 20 1.68 -5.44 -12.76
CA THR A 20 0.83 -5.28 -11.59
C THR A 20 1.46 -6.09 -10.48
N ASP A 21 1.98 -5.39 -9.49
CA ASP A 21 2.69 -5.96 -8.36
C ASP A 21 1.82 -5.85 -7.11
N LYS A 22 1.78 -6.93 -6.34
CA LYS A 22 0.99 -7.01 -5.11
C LYS A 22 1.89 -7.45 -3.99
N TYR A 23 1.86 -6.72 -2.89
CA TYR A 23 2.61 -7.07 -1.70
C TYR A 23 1.84 -6.73 -0.43
N GLU A 24 2.06 -7.55 0.58
CA GLU A 24 1.44 -7.42 1.88
C GLU A 24 2.48 -7.00 2.91
N LYS A 25 2.11 -6.04 3.75
CA LYS A 25 2.90 -5.65 4.92
C LYS A 25 2.10 -5.92 6.17
N TRP A 26 2.61 -6.78 7.04
CA TRP A 26 2.01 -7.13 8.31
C TRP A 26 2.61 -6.31 9.45
N PHE A 27 1.79 -5.97 10.43
CA PHE A 27 2.11 -5.11 11.56
C PHE A 27 1.80 -5.85 12.87
N GLU A 28 2.57 -5.50 13.91
CA GLU A 28 2.44 -6.10 15.24
C GLU A 28 1.13 -5.68 15.96
N SER A 29 0.54 -4.55 15.57
CA SER A 29 -0.69 -4.02 16.16
C SER A 29 -1.57 -3.30 15.14
N GLU A 30 -2.85 -3.16 15.48
CA GLU A 30 -3.84 -2.41 14.70
C GLU A 30 -3.44 -0.94 14.55
N THR A 31 -2.99 -0.32 15.64
CA THR A 31 -2.55 1.08 15.66
C THR A 31 -1.37 1.31 14.72
N ALA A 32 -0.37 0.42 14.71
CA ALA A 32 0.77 0.55 13.80
C ALA A 32 0.36 0.40 12.33
N ARG A 33 -0.61 -0.48 12.02
CA ARG A 33 -1.21 -0.58 10.68
C ARG A 33 -1.89 0.74 10.30
N ASP A 34 -2.71 1.28 11.19
CA ASP A 34 -3.53 2.46 10.90
C ASP A 34 -2.70 3.73 10.72
N GLU A 35 -1.69 3.96 11.58
CA GLU A 35 -0.75 5.07 11.40
C GLU A 35 -0.01 5.00 10.06
N HIS A 36 0.38 3.79 9.64
CA HIS A 36 1.04 3.60 8.36
C HIS A 36 0.08 3.80 7.17
N TYR A 37 -1.15 3.31 7.29
CA TYR A 37 -2.19 3.49 6.28
C TYR A 37 -2.50 4.97 6.07
N ASP A 38 -2.65 5.73 7.16
CA ASP A 38 -2.91 7.16 7.12
C ASP A 38 -1.74 7.92 6.50
N PHE A 39 -0.50 7.50 6.76
CA PHE A 39 0.68 8.05 6.09
C PHE A 39 0.68 7.79 4.57
N LEU A 40 0.30 6.60 4.14
CA LEU A 40 0.25 6.20 2.72
C LEU A 40 -0.89 6.88 1.95
N THR A 41 -2.05 7.03 2.59
CA THR A 41 -3.26 7.60 1.97
C THR A 41 -3.41 9.11 2.18
N ARG A 42 -2.54 9.70 3.01
CA ARG A 42 -2.46 11.15 3.18
C ARG A 42 -2.29 11.81 1.81
N PRO A 43 -3.06 12.88 1.51
CA PRO A 43 -2.82 13.68 0.33
C PRO A 43 -1.41 14.27 0.40
N ARG A 44 -0.51 13.82 -0.47
CA ARG A 44 0.79 14.46 -0.65
C ARG A 44 0.54 15.83 -1.27
N LYS A 45 1.15 16.88 -0.70
CA LYS A 45 1.31 18.13 -1.43
C LYS A 45 2.18 17.80 -2.64
N MET A 46 1.58 17.75 -3.83
CA MET A 46 2.34 17.64 -5.07
C MET A 46 3.39 18.74 -5.09
N THR A 47 4.64 18.35 -5.11
CA THR A 47 5.76 19.27 -5.32
C THR A 47 5.94 19.47 -6.83
N MET A 48 6.65 20.53 -7.23
CA MET A 48 6.97 20.74 -8.64
C MET A 48 7.82 19.61 -9.23
N ASP A 49 8.62 18.93 -8.39
CA ASP A 49 9.38 17.74 -8.81
C ASP A 49 8.46 16.54 -9.10
N ASP A 50 7.37 16.33 -8.34
CA ASP A 50 6.37 15.28 -8.62
C ASP A 50 5.61 15.53 -9.95
N LEU A 51 5.45 16.81 -10.34
CA LEU A 51 4.82 17.20 -11.61
C LEU A 51 5.74 17.04 -12.82
N LEU A 52 7.05 17.19 -12.62
CA LEU A 52 8.07 17.13 -13.68
C LEU A 52 8.61 15.72 -13.91
N CYS A 53 8.73 14.92 -12.85
CA CYS A 53 9.16 13.53 -12.90
C CYS A 53 8.00 12.55 -12.95
N GLY A 54 6.78 13.04 -13.22
CA GLY A 54 5.53 12.30 -13.07
C GLY A 54 5.64 10.85 -13.52
N ASP A 55 5.65 9.94 -12.53
CA ASP A 55 5.37 8.51 -12.65
C ASP A 55 3.89 8.32 -13.05
N GLY A 56 3.40 9.09 -14.03
CA GLY A 56 1.97 9.26 -14.37
C GLY A 56 1.32 8.00 -14.96
N TYR A 57 2.04 6.89 -14.94
CA TYR A 57 1.56 5.58 -15.31
C TYR A 57 1.55 4.62 -14.12
N THR A 58 2.19 4.94 -12.98
CA THR A 58 2.23 4.06 -11.81
C THR A 58 1.15 4.44 -10.81
N GLU A 59 0.10 3.63 -10.74
CA GLU A 59 -0.99 3.77 -9.77
C GLU A 59 -0.73 2.91 -8.53
N TYR A 60 -0.95 3.49 -7.33
CA TYR A 60 -0.90 2.76 -6.07
C TYR A 60 -2.28 2.70 -5.43
N SER A 61 -2.64 1.52 -4.89
CA SER A 61 -3.82 1.38 -4.03
C SER A 61 -3.47 0.60 -2.76
N TYR A 62 -4.10 0.99 -1.65
CA TYR A 62 -3.82 0.47 -0.31
C TYR A 62 -5.12 -0.03 0.34
N THR A 63 -5.11 -1.26 0.82
CA THR A 63 -6.27 -1.90 1.48
C THR A 63 -5.86 -2.47 2.83
N LYS A 64 -6.57 -2.13 3.90
CA LYS A 64 -6.36 -2.75 5.22
C LYS A 64 -6.86 -4.20 5.18
N ILE A 65 -6.05 -5.15 5.64
CA ILE A 65 -6.37 -6.57 5.73
C ILE A 65 -6.16 -7.08 7.16
N GLU A 66 -6.86 -8.16 7.52
CA GLU A 66 -6.77 -8.79 8.84
C GLU A 66 -6.78 -10.31 8.69
N GLU A 67 -5.95 -11.00 9.48
CA GLU A 67 -5.92 -12.47 9.54
C GLU A 67 -6.09 -12.94 10.98
N GLU A 68 -7.06 -13.84 11.21
CA GLU A 68 -7.17 -14.53 12.49
C GLU A 68 -6.17 -15.69 12.53
N ILE A 69 -5.15 -15.58 13.39
CA ILE A 69 -4.30 -16.73 13.74
C ILE A 69 -5.17 -17.65 14.60
N ASN A 70 -5.82 -18.60 13.94
CA ASN A 70 -6.34 -19.79 14.60
C ASN A 70 -5.15 -20.60 15.09
N SER A 71 -4.86 -20.47 16.38
CA SER A 71 -4.00 -21.42 17.10
C SER A 71 -4.74 -22.75 17.15
N GLY A 72 -4.63 -23.53 16.08
CA GLY A 72 -5.23 -24.86 15.97
C GLY A 72 -4.84 -25.72 17.18
N SER A 73 -5.87 -26.27 17.80
CA SER A 73 -5.85 -27.17 18.96
C SER A 73 -5.21 -28.53 18.66
#